data_AF-C4V9W5-F1
#
_entry.id   AF-C4V9W5-F1
#
_cell.length_a   1.000
_cell.length_b   1.000
_cell.length_c   1.000
_cell.angle_alpha   90.00
_cell.angle_beta   90.00
_cell.angle_gamma   90.00
#
_symmetry.space_group_name_H-M   'P 1'
#
loop_
_entity.id
_entity.type
_entity.pdbx_description
1 polymer ?
#
loop_
_entity_poly.entity_id
_entity_poly.type
_entity_poly.pdbx_seq_one_letter_code
_entity_poly.pdbx_strand_id
1 'polypeptide(L)'
;MYTEIIHNINKKFIDLQSVLSTIIPLQKISKNPTDIFRSEFDNILKCIDDITNKFTGVRNNLIDECVKLEKSIYLKCEVLKIDMPRMPNICNLYFKKEYLMIELSKINLLEKYRLREINYWVNKSKKLHYELYNDDFLLEIIEPSIMYLENLKKLYKSLKQDKEKKDIQKKELVKDLQSFYKKLEINEKVSIYDRFVILEEKYKTHKNMCINRQKELNVIKQEIHDKENLLNFPLTRFLDLLSDRYIGELKERCYYLQNEYEKKVEEIYSEHFSTLKNLLFLFGMKLEIYEKNDKGLLQIKNRIKDLESKKDLFLEINNLINNRYALLERMNEFEKIASDPKRLFKSSFQLNREEKFRKNAFPSLLKLETELIDKLKEYTEKYGIFYKNEENYENVLKAEIEGRIINKMVFINKYDSPYKKKKM
;
A
#
# COMPACT_ATOMS: atom_id res chain seq x y z
N MET A 1 -1.03 -51.14 -90.27
CA MET A 1 -2.46 -50.81 -90.14
C MET A 1 -2.88 -49.64 -91.03
N TYR A 2 -2.42 -48.39 -90.84
CA TYR A 2 -2.77 -47.29 -91.76
C TYR A 2 -2.35 -47.52 -93.21
N THR A 3 -1.13 -48.00 -93.44
CA THR A 3 -0.62 -48.36 -94.76
C THR A 3 -1.43 -49.45 -95.45
N GLU A 4 -1.93 -50.42 -94.67
CA GLU A 4 -2.77 -51.52 -95.13
C GLU A 4 -4.18 -51.05 -95.47
N ILE A 5 -4.77 -50.16 -94.67
CA ILE A 5 -6.06 -49.53 -94.97
C ILE A 5 -5.97 -48.68 -96.23
N ILE A 6 -4.94 -47.84 -96.35
CA ILE A 6 -4.72 -47.00 -97.53
C ILE A 6 -4.51 -47.88 -98.77
N HIS A 7 -3.70 -48.93 -98.65
CA HIS A 7 -3.50 -49.88 -99.74
C HIS A 7 -4.81 -50.57 -100.16
N ASN A 8 -5.62 -51.02 -99.19
CA ASN A 8 -6.92 -51.62 -99.45
C ASN A 8 -7.91 -50.61 -100.08
N ILE A 9 -7.95 -49.37 -99.62
CA ILE A 9 -8.77 -48.29 -100.19
C ILE A 9 -8.33 -48.03 -101.64
N ASN A 10 -7.03 -47.86 -101.89
CA ASN A 10 -6.50 -47.63 -103.23
C ASN A 10 -6.79 -48.80 -104.17
N LYS A 11 -6.62 -50.04 -103.69
CA LYS A 11 -6.97 -51.24 -104.46
C LYS A 11 -8.45 -51.24 -104.83
N LYS A 12 -9.34 -50.93 -103.87
CA LYS A 12 -10.79 -50.83 -104.12
C LYS A 12 -11.15 -49.71 -105.10
N PHE A 13 -10.43 -48.59 -105.07
CA PHE A 13 -10.60 -47.53 -106.07
C PHE A 13 -10.15 -47.94 -107.47
N ILE A 14 -9.05 -48.70 -107.60
CA ILE A 14 -8.60 -49.25 -108.90
C ILE A 14 -9.61 -50.26 -109.44
N ASP A 15 -10.09 -51.17 -108.59
CA ASP A 15 -11.14 -52.14 -108.96
C ASP A 15 -12.40 -51.40 -109.43
N LEU A 16 -12.82 -50.36 -108.70
CA LEU A 16 -13.95 -49.51 -109.08
C LEU A 16 -13.70 -48.81 -110.42
N GLN A 17 -12.53 -48.22 -110.64
CA GLN A 17 -12.18 -47.55 -111.90
C GLN A 17 -12.23 -48.50 -113.09
N SER A 18 -11.73 -49.72 -112.92
CA SER A 18 -11.80 -50.78 -113.93
C SER A 18 -13.26 -51.09 -114.29
N VAL A 19 -14.13 -51.29 -113.28
CA VAL A 19 -15.57 -51.54 -113.48
C VAL A 19 -16.27 -50.35 -114.11
N LEU A 20 -16.00 -49.11 -113.67
CA LEU A 20 -16.63 -47.92 -114.24
C LEU A 20 -16.22 -47.77 -115.71
N SER A 21 -14.95 -48.01 -116.05
CA SER A 21 -14.44 -47.90 -117.43
C SER A 21 -15.12 -48.87 -118.40
N THR A 22 -15.61 -50.02 -117.92
CA THR A 22 -16.32 -51.01 -118.77
C THR A 22 -17.79 -50.68 -118.98
N ILE A 23 -18.38 -49.79 -118.17
CA ILE A 23 -19.82 -49.43 -118.25
C ILE A 23 -20.06 -47.99 -118.73
N ILE A 24 -19.01 -47.23 -119.09
CA ILE A 24 -19.15 -45.89 -119.64
C ILE A 24 -19.85 -45.96 -121.02
N PRO A 25 -20.95 -45.22 -121.24
CA PRO A 25 -21.58 -45.15 -122.55
C PRO A 25 -20.60 -44.61 -123.60
N LEU A 26 -20.48 -45.25 -124.76
CA LEU A 26 -19.59 -44.85 -125.87
C LEU A 26 -19.69 -43.35 -126.21
N GLN A 27 -20.88 -42.78 -126.08
CA GLN A 27 -21.20 -41.37 -126.34
C GLN A 27 -20.58 -40.37 -125.34
N LYS A 28 -20.06 -40.86 -124.19
CA LYS A 28 -19.45 -40.04 -123.14
C LYS A 28 -17.98 -40.39 -122.87
N ILE A 29 -17.35 -41.23 -123.70
CA ILE A 29 -15.95 -41.67 -123.55
C ILE A 29 -14.94 -40.51 -123.48
N SER A 30 -15.25 -39.36 -124.07
CA SER A 30 -14.40 -38.17 -123.99
C SER A 30 -14.48 -37.41 -122.66
N LYS A 31 -15.38 -37.80 -121.74
CA LYS A 31 -15.50 -37.22 -120.40
C LYS A 31 -14.79 -38.10 -119.37
N ASN A 32 -14.27 -37.50 -118.31
CA ASN A 32 -13.61 -38.25 -117.24
C ASN A 32 -14.64 -39.20 -116.58
N PRO A 33 -14.33 -40.49 -116.36
CA PRO A 33 -15.19 -41.43 -115.63
C PRO A 33 -15.76 -40.87 -114.31
N THR A 34 -14.97 -40.06 -113.60
CA THR A 34 -15.38 -39.42 -112.35
C THR A 34 -16.49 -38.38 -112.52
N ASP A 35 -16.63 -37.78 -113.72
CA ASP A 35 -17.68 -36.81 -114.03
C ASP A 35 -19.02 -37.51 -114.34
N ILE A 36 -18.97 -38.76 -114.81
CA ILE A 36 -20.16 -39.55 -115.15
C ILE A 36 -20.78 -40.17 -113.90
N PHE A 37 -19.96 -40.64 -112.97
CA PHE A 37 -20.36 -41.26 -111.69
C PHE A 37 -20.13 -40.34 -110.50
N ARG A 38 -20.28 -39.03 -110.73
CA ARG A 38 -19.97 -38.00 -109.74
C ARG A 38 -20.76 -38.19 -108.43
N SER A 39 -22.03 -38.59 -108.52
CA SER A 39 -22.88 -38.86 -107.37
C SER A 39 -22.33 -39.92 -106.41
N GLU A 40 -21.71 -40.98 -106.95
CA GLU A 40 -21.16 -42.09 -106.17
C GLU A 40 -19.84 -41.69 -105.50
N PHE A 41 -18.99 -40.93 -106.19
CA PHE A 41 -17.77 -40.36 -105.60
C PHE A 41 -18.09 -39.31 -104.53
N ASP A 42 -19.11 -38.47 -104.75
CA ASP A 42 -19.60 -37.51 -103.76
C ASP A 42 -20.10 -38.22 -102.49
N ASN A 43 -20.72 -39.40 -102.61
CA ASN A 43 -21.11 -40.22 -101.46
C ASN A 43 -19.90 -40.76 -100.67
N ILE A 44 -18.82 -41.19 -101.35
CA ILE A 44 -17.59 -41.64 -100.68
C ILE A 44 -16.91 -40.48 -99.96
N LEU A 45 -16.80 -39.32 -100.61
CA LEU A 45 -16.26 -38.11 -100.00
C LEU A 45 -17.08 -37.70 -98.79
N LYS A 46 -18.41 -37.71 -98.89
CA LYS A 46 -19.30 -37.43 -97.77
C LYS A 46 -19.08 -38.39 -96.58
N CYS A 47 -18.92 -39.69 -96.83
CA CYS A 47 -18.59 -40.66 -95.77
C CYS A 47 -17.25 -40.35 -95.10
N ILE A 48 -16.22 -39.96 -95.87
CA ILE A 48 -14.91 -39.56 -95.32
C ILE A 48 -15.05 -38.27 -94.50
N ASP A 49 -15.80 -37.29 -94.99
CA ASP A 49 -16.08 -36.04 -94.29
C ASP A 49 -16.86 -36.28 -93.00
N ASP A 50 -17.88 -37.14 -93.01
CA ASP A 50 -18.65 -37.50 -91.81
C ASP A 50 -17.78 -38.17 -90.75
N ILE A 51 -16.90 -39.09 -91.15
CA ILE A 51 -15.92 -39.73 -90.25
C ILE A 51 -14.93 -38.69 -89.73
N THR A 52 -14.42 -37.83 -90.60
CA THR A 52 -13.46 -36.78 -90.25
C THR A 52 -14.08 -35.78 -89.27
N ASN A 53 -15.31 -35.34 -89.52
CA ASN A 53 -16.08 -34.45 -88.66
C ASN A 53 -16.36 -35.11 -87.30
N LYS A 54 -16.73 -36.39 -87.28
CA LYS A 54 -16.92 -37.15 -86.04
C LYS A 54 -15.64 -37.17 -85.20
N PHE A 55 -14.50 -37.54 -85.79
CA PHE A 55 -13.23 -37.58 -85.06
C PHE A 55 -12.70 -36.19 -84.70
N THR A 56 -12.98 -35.17 -85.52
CA THR A 56 -12.69 -33.77 -85.21
C THR A 56 -13.50 -33.29 -84.01
N GLY A 57 -14.79 -33.67 -83.94
CA GLY A 57 -15.64 -33.42 -82.77
C GLY A 57 -15.09 -34.08 -81.51
N VAL A 58 -14.71 -35.36 -81.57
CA VAL A 58 -14.08 -36.07 -80.44
C VAL A 58 -12.78 -35.38 -80.00
N ARG A 59 -11.93 -34.99 -80.97
CA ARG A 59 -10.69 -34.26 -80.71
C ARG A 59 -10.96 -32.94 -80.00
N ASN A 60 -11.89 -32.13 -80.49
CA ASN A 60 -12.22 -30.82 -79.91
C ASN A 60 -12.79 -30.98 -78.48
N ASN A 61 -13.66 -31.96 -78.26
CA ASN A 61 -14.17 -32.27 -76.93
C ASN A 61 -13.04 -32.64 -75.95
N LEU A 62 -12.08 -33.46 -76.38
CA LEU A 62 -10.91 -33.81 -75.55
C LEU A 62 -10.02 -32.59 -75.25
N ILE A 63 -9.85 -31.69 -76.22
CA ILE A 63 -9.13 -30.42 -76.01
C ILE A 63 -9.83 -29.59 -74.93
N ASP A 64 -11.15 -29.41 -75.03
CA ASP A 64 -11.94 -28.65 -74.07
C ASP A 64 -11.89 -29.25 -72.66
N GLU A 65 -11.97 -30.58 -72.55
CA GLU A 65 -11.81 -31.28 -71.28
C GLU A 65 -10.42 -31.09 -70.68
N CYS A 66 -9.36 -31.18 -71.51
CA CYS A 66 -7.99 -30.90 -71.05
C CYS A 66 -7.85 -29.46 -70.55
N VAL A 67 -8.39 -28.47 -71.27
CA VAL A 67 -8.37 -27.06 -70.88
C VAL A 67 -9.11 -26.83 -69.56
N LYS A 68 -10.27 -27.47 -69.38
CA LYS A 68 -11.03 -27.41 -68.11
C LYS A 68 -10.24 -28.01 -66.95
N LEU A 69 -9.59 -29.16 -67.15
CA LEU A 69 -8.76 -29.81 -66.14
C LEU A 69 -7.53 -28.96 -65.79
N GLU A 70 -6.83 -28.41 -66.79
CA GLU A 70 -5.71 -27.50 -66.59
C GLU A 70 -6.11 -26.27 -65.78
N LYS A 71 -7.27 -25.65 -66.09
CA LYS A 71 -7.81 -24.53 -65.33
C LYS A 71 -8.13 -24.91 -63.88
N SER A 72 -8.73 -26.07 -63.64
CA SER A 72 -9.02 -26.57 -62.29
C SER A 72 -7.74 -26.85 -61.49
N ILE A 73 -6.71 -27.41 -62.13
CA ILE A 73 -5.38 -27.60 -61.53
C ILE A 73 -4.78 -26.25 -61.17
N TYR A 74 -4.78 -25.29 -62.09
CA TYR A 74 -4.25 -23.95 -61.88
C TYR A 74 -4.91 -23.27 -60.67
N LEU A 75 -6.25 -23.23 -60.62
CA LEU A 75 -6.98 -22.60 -59.51
C LEU A 75 -6.67 -23.26 -58.17
N LYS A 76 -6.57 -24.59 -58.12
CA LYS A 76 -6.19 -25.30 -56.88
C LYS A 76 -4.75 -25.05 -56.48
N CYS A 77 -3.82 -25.04 -57.44
CA CYS A 77 -2.43 -24.69 -57.19
C CYS A 77 -2.31 -23.26 -56.63
N GLU A 78 -3.08 -22.31 -57.17
CA GLU A 78 -3.11 -20.91 -56.72
C GLU A 78 -3.64 -20.77 -55.28
N VAL A 79 -4.72 -21.46 -54.93
CA VAL A 79 -5.27 -21.51 -53.56
C VAL A 79 -4.28 -22.16 -52.59
N LEU A 80 -3.60 -23.23 -53.02
CA LEU A 80 -2.61 -23.92 -52.22
C LEU A 80 -1.24 -23.21 -52.19
N LYS A 81 -1.03 -22.18 -53.01
CA LYS A 81 0.27 -21.51 -53.21
C LYS A 81 1.38 -22.52 -53.51
N ILE A 82 1.12 -23.44 -54.44
CA ILE A 82 2.11 -24.39 -54.96
C ILE A 82 2.35 -24.13 -56.43
N ASP A 83 3.55 -24.44 -56.89
CA ASP A 83 3.88 -24.33 -58.31
C ASP A 83 3.03 -25.29 -59.14
N MET A 84 2.64 -24.84 -60.32
CA MET A 84 1.91 -25.67 -61.25
C MET A 84 2.78 -26.84 -61.71
N PRO A 85 2.27 -28.09 -61.73
CA PRO A 85 3.05 -29.23 -62.19
C PRO A 85 3.50 -29.01 -63.64
N ARG A 86 4.75 -29.34 -63.93
CA ARG A 86 5.33 -29.21 -65.26
C ARG A 86 4.63 -30.17 -66.21
N MET A 87 3.88 -29.63 -67.17
CA MET A 87 3.15 -30.44 -68.14
C MET A 87 4.10 -30.95 -69.23
N PRO A 88 4.25 -32.27 -69.40
CA PRO A 88 4.98 -32.82 -70.53
C PRO A 88 4.25 -32.51 -71.85
N ASN A 89 5.01 -32.34 -72.93
CA ASN A 89 4.44 -32.13 -74.26
C ASN A 89 3.86 -33.45 -74.82
N ILE A 90 2.65 -33.81 -74.38
CA ILE A 90 1.95 -35.03 -74.80
C ILE A 90 1.09 -34.71 -76.02
N CYS A 91 1.44 -35.29 -77.18
CA CYS A 91 0.68 -35.13 -78.42
C CYS A 91 -0.65 -35.92 -78.43
N ASN A 92 -0.74 -37.00 -77.66
CA ASN A 92 -1.94 -37.82 -77.57
C ASN A 92 -2.90 -37.26 -76.50
N LEU A 93 -4.06 -36.77 -76.93
CA LEU A 93 -5.03 -36.10 -76.06
C LEU A 93 -5.63 -37.01 -74.97
N TYR A 94 -5.80 -38.31 -75.24
CA TYR A 94 -6.26 -39.25 -74.20
C TYR A 94 -5.22 -39.40 -73.10
N PHE A 95 -3.95 -39.61 -73.46
CA PHE A 95 -2.86 -39.67 -72.46
C PHE A 95 -2.71 -38.34 -71.72
N LYS A 96 -2.87 -37.20 -72.40
CA LYS A 96 -2.84 -35.87 -71.76
C LYS A 96 -3.97 -35.73 -70.73
N LYS A 97 -5.20 -36.12 -71.09
CA LYS A 97 -6.35 -36.10 -70.17
C LYS A 97 -6.12 -36.96 -68.94
N GLU A 98 -5.69 -38.21 -69.11
CA GLU A 98 -5.39 -39.11 -67.98
C GLU A 98 -4.30 -38.54 -67.06
N TYR A 99 -3.24 -38.01 -67.64
CA TYR A 99 -2.17 -37.34 -66.88
C TYR A 99 -2.72 -36.17 -66.04
N LEU A 100 -3.54 -35.30 -66.64
CA LEU A 100 -4.18 -34.18 -65.93
C LEU A 100 -5.10 -34.66 -64.80
N MET A 101 -5.87 -35.73 -65.01
CA MET A 101 -6.72 -36.30 -63.95
C MET A 101 -5.89 -36.84 -62.78
N ILE A 102 -4.75 -37.48 -63.05
CA ILE A 102 -3.83 -37.96 -62.03
C ILE A 102 -3.24 -36.78 -61.23
N GLU A 103 -2.76 -35.74 -61.91
CA GLU A 103 -2.21 -34.55 -61.24
C GLU A 103 -3.27 -33.82 -60.41
N LEU A 104 -4.49 -33.66 -60.94
CA LEU A 104 -5.61 -33.09 -60.19
C LEU A 104 -5.93 -33.92 -58.93
N SER A 105 -5.87 -35.26 -59.03
CA SER A 105 -6.10 -36.16 -57.89
C SER A 105 -5.02 -36.02 -56.82
N LYS A 106 -3.75 -35.87 -57.20
CA LYS A 106 -2.65 -35.60 -56.26
C LYS A 106 -2.84 -34.27 -55.55
N ILE A 107 -3.24 -33.22 -56.27
CA ILE A 107 -3.50 -31.89 -55.71
C ILE A 107 -4.67 -31.93 -54.72
N ASN A 108 -5.76 -32.64 -55.06
CA ASN A 108 -6.90 -32.85 -54.15
C ASN A 108 -6.50 -33.58 -52.87
N LEU A 109 -5.62 -34.59 -52.98
CA LEU A 109 -5.10 -35.30 -51.83
C LEU A 109 -4.29 -34.37 -50.91
N LEU A 110 -3.42 -33.54 -51.50
CA LEU A 110 -2.62 -32.55 -50.78
C LEU A 110 -3.49 -31.52 -50.07
N GLU A 111 -4.50 -30.98 -50.74
CA GLU A 111 -5.49 -30.05 -50.15
C GLU A 111 -6.18 -30.67 -48.93
N LYS A 112 -6.67 -31.90 -49.08
CA LYS A 112 -7.33 -32.63 -47.98
C LYS A 112 -6.39 -32.87 -46.80
N TYR A 113 -5.13 -33.20 -47.06
CA TYR A 113 -4.12 -33.36 -46.02
C TYR A 113 -3.85 -32.04 -45.28
N ARG A 114 -3.65 -30.95 -46.02
CA ARG A 114 -3.41 -29.62 -45.43
C ARG A 114 -4.59 -29.12 -44.61
N LEU A 115 -5.82 -29.28 -45.10
CA LEU A 115 -7.01 -28.91 -44.36
C LEU A 115 -7.12 -29.68 -43.03
N ARG A 116 -6.78 -30.97 -43.01
CA ARG A 116 -6.74 -31.75 -41.76
C ARG A 116 -5.70 -31.20 -40.79
N GLU A 117 -4.51 -30.89 -41.28
CA GLU A 117 -3.43 -30.35 -40.45
C GLU A 117 -3.78 -28.96 -39.91
N ILE A 118 -4.33 -28.08 -40.74
CA ILE A 118 -4.84 -26.77 -40.34
C ILE A 118 -5.91 -26.91 -39.26
N ASN A 119 -6.92 -27.75 -39.48
CA ASN A 119 -7.97 -28.01 -38.48
C ASN A 119 -7.39 -28.49 -37.14
N TYR A 120 -6.39 -29.37 -37.18
CA TYR A 120 -5.69 -29.82 -35.97
C TYR A 120 -5.05 -28.66 -35.22
N TRP A 121 -4.29 -27.79 -35.90
CA TRP A 121 -3.61 -26.66 -35.26
C TRP A 121 -4.56 -25.56 -34.81
N VAL A 122 -5.65 -25.30 -35.57
CA VAL A 122 -6.73 -24.39 -35.18
C VAL A 122 -7.33 -24.85 -33.85
N ASN A 123 -7.78 -26.12 -33.76
CA ASN A 123 -8.40 -26.65 -32.55
C ASN A 123 -7.44 -26.65 -31.35
N LYS A 124 -6.17 -26.99 -31.58
CA LYS A 124 -5.14 -26.96 -30.54
C LYS A 124 -4.88 -25.55 -30.02
N SER A 125 -4.88 -24.56 -30.91
CA SER A 125 -4.70 -23.14 -30.57
C SER A 125 -5.94 -22.58 -29.86
N LYS A 126 -7.16 -22.92 -30.31
CA LYS A 126 -8.42 -22.54 -29.64
C LYS A 126 -8.47 -23.05 -28.21
N LYS A 127 -8.17 -24.34 -27.99
CA LYS A 127 -8.11 -24.93 -26.65
C LYS A 127 -7.12 -24.19 -25.75
N LEU A 128 -5.92 -23.92 -26.27
CA LEU A 128 -4.88 -23.24 -25.50
C LEU A 128 -5.24 -21.77 -25.19
N HIS A 129 -5.87 -21.08 -26.13
CA HIS A 129 -6.37 -19.72 -25.92
C HIS A 129 -7.46 -19.68 -24.85
N TYR A 130 -8.42 -20.61 -24.91
CA TYR A 130 -9.45 -20.72 -23.89
C TYR A 130 -8.86 -20.98 -22.49
N GLU A 131 -7.89 -21.87 -22.37
CA GLU A 131 -7.18 -22.12 -21.10
C GLU A 131 -6.46 -20.86 -20.56
N LEU A 132 -5.98 -19.98 -21.45
CA LEU A 132 -5.21 -18.78 -21.12
C LEU A 132 -6.07 -17.57 -20.75
N TYR A 133 -7.19 -17.39 -21.45
CA TYR A 133 -7.98 -16.16 -21.44
C TYR A 133 -9.44 -16.40 -21.06
N ASN A 134 -9.88 -17.66 -21.00
CA ASN A 134 -11.27 -18.05 -20.77
C ASN A 134 -12.22 -17.38 -21.78
N ASP A 135 -11.74 -17.26 -23.01
CA ASP A 135 -12.42 -16.60 -24.12
C ASP A 135 -12.37 -17.47 -25.39
N ASP A 136 -13.47 -17.48 -26.12
CA ASP A 136 -13.67 -18.27 -27.32
C ASP A 136 -12.94 -17.62 -28.48
N PHE A 137 -11.78 -18.18 -28.81
CA PHE A 137 -10.96 -17.68 -29.91
C PHE A 137 -11.59 -18.02 -31.26
N LEU A 138 -12.19 -17.03 -31.90
CA LEU A 138 -12.71 -17.16 -33.26
C LEU A 138 -11.57 -17.11 -34.27
N LEU A 139 -11.00 -18.28 -34.53
CA LEU A 139 -10.09 -18.49 -35.66
C LEU A 139 -10.83 -19.22 -36.78
N GLU A 140 -11.02 -18.51 -37.90
CA GLU A 140 -11.62 -19.03 -39.13
C GLU A 140 -10.53 -19.57 -40.08
N ILE A 141 -10.86 -20.58 -40.86
CA ILE A 141 -9.95 -21.13 -41.86
C ILE A 141 -10.11 -20.30 -43.13
N ILE A 142 -9.11 -19.47 -43.42
CA ILE A 142 -9.14 -18.54 -44.56
C ILE A 142 -8.63 -19.25 -45.84
N GLU A 143 -7.52 -20.00 -45.75
CA GLU A 143 -6.93 -20.68 -46.91
C GLU A 143 -6.10 -21.93 -46.53
N PRO A 144 -6.10 -22.99 -47.35
CA PRO A 144 -5.27 -24.19 -47.15
C PRO A 144 -3.81 -24.02 -47.65
N SER A 145 -3.23 -22.84 -47.48
CA SER A 145 -1.85 -22.54 -47.89
C SER A 145 -0.82 -23.05 -46.88
N ILE A 146 0.41 -23.30 -47.34
CA ILE A 146 1.50 -23.69 -46.44
C ILE A 146 1.91 -22.53 -45.51
N MET A 147 1.86 -21.29 -46.00
CA MET A 147 2.10 -20.09 -45.21
C MET A 147 1.11 -19.96 -44.05
N TYR A 148 -0.19 -20.20 -44.30
CA TYR A 148 -1.20 -20.15 -43.24
C TYR A 148 -0.93 -21.20 -42.16
N LEU A 149 -0.59 -22.43 -42.55
CA LEU A 149 -0.20 -23.50 -41.63
C LEU A 149 1.04 -23.14 -40.78
N GLU A 150 2.06 -22.53 -41.39
CA GLU A 150 3.25 -22.07 -40.65
C GLU A 150 2.92 -20.95 -39.65
N ASN A 151 2.08 -20.00 -40.05
CA ASN A 151 1.61 -18.93 -39.17
C ASN A 151 0.80 -19.49 -37.98
N LEU A 152 -0.04 -20.49 -38.21
CA LEU A 152 -0.75 -21.22 -37.14
C LEU A 152 0.22 -21.89 -36.17
N LYS A 153 1.26 -22.56 -36.68
CA LYS A 153 2.30 -23.20 -35.84
C LYS A 153 3.05 -22.15 -35.01
N LYS A 154 3.38 -21.00 -35.60
CA LYS A 154 4.01 -19.87 -34.89
C LYS A 154 3.09 -19.31 -33.80
N LEU A 155 1.82 -19.08 -34.12
CA LEU A 155 0.81 -18.64 -33.15
C LEU A 155 0.68 -19.62 -31.98
N TYR A 156 0.55 -20.92 -32.26
CA TYR A 156 0.50 -21.95 -31.23
C TYR A 156 1.74 -21.93 -30.32
N LYS A 157 2.94 -21.78 -30.91
CA LYS A 157 4.19 -21.68 -30.14
C LYS A 157 4.19 -20.46 -29.22
N SER A 158 3.72 -19.30 -29.71
CA SER A 158 3.58 -18.08 -28.89
C SER A 158 2.62 -18.31 -27.73
N LEU A 159 1.42 -18.83 -28.00
CA LEU A 159 0.43 -19.14 -26.97
C LEU A 159 0.97 -20.13 -25.92
N LYS A 160 1.78 -21.12 -26.35
CA LYS A 160 2.40 -22.08 -25.42
C LYS A 160 3.37 -21.39 -24.46
N GLN A 161 4.21 -20.48 -24.99
CA GLN A 161 5.14 -19.71 -24.18
C GLN A 161 4.41 -18.78 -23.20
N ASP A 162 3.31 -18.16 -23.63
CA ASP A 162 2.49 -17.31 -22.77
C ASP A 162 1.82 -18.11 -21.65
N LYS A 163 1.37 -19.34 -21.93
CA LYS A 163 0.85 -20.25 -20.90
C LYS A 163 1.92 -20.61 -19.88
N GLU A 164 3.11 -20.98 -20.33
CA GLU A 164 4.22 -21.30 -19.43
C GLU A 164 4.56 -20.11 -18.52
N LYS A 165 4.59 -18.89 -19.06
CA LYS A 165 4.79 -17.66 -18.26
C LYS A 165 3.67 -17.43 -17.25
N LYS A 166 2.40 -17.54 -17.66
CA LYS A 166 1.26 -17.37 -16.75
C LYS A 166 1.24 -18.44 -15.65
N ASP A 167 1.61 -19.68 -15.96
CA ASP A 167 1.69 -20.77 -14.98
C ASP A 167 2.79 -20.51 -13.94
N ILE A 168 3.93 -19.94 -14.34
CA ILE A 168 5.00 -19.49 -13.43
C ILE A 168 4.49 -18.36 -12.53
N GLN A 169 3.92 -17.31 -13.11
CA GLN A 169 3.35 -16.19 -12.36
C GLN A 169 2.27 -16.64 -11.37
N LYS A 170 1.43 -17.61 -11.77
CA LYS A 170 0.41 -18.20 -10.91
C LYS A 170 1.01 -18.89 -9.70
N LYS A 171 2.09 -19.65 -9.88
CA LYS A 171 2.81 -20.30 -8.76
C LYS A 171 3.39 -19.29 -7.79
N GLU A 172 3.97 -18.20 -8.30
CA GLU A 172 4.50 -17.11 -7.48
C GLU A 172 3.39 -16.43 -6.68
N LEU A 173 2.27 -16.09 -7.32
CA LEU A 173 1.11 -15.49 -6.65
C LEU A 173 0.56 -16.37 -5.52
N VAL A 174 0.45 -17.69 -5.75
CA VAL A 174 -0.01 -18.62 -4.71
C VAL A 174 0.96 -18.66 -3.53
N LYS A 175 2.27 -18.68 -3.79
CA LYS A 175 3.30 -18.64 -2.75
C LYS A 175 3.22 -17.35 -1.93
N ASP A 176 3.06 -16.22 -2.59
CA ASP A 176 2.93 -14.92 -1.93
C ASP A 176 1.64 -14.84 -1.09
N LEU A 177 0.51 -15.29 -1.64
CA LEU A 177 -0.77 -15.35 -0.92
C LEU A 177 -0.69 -16.24 0.32
N GLN A 178 -0.06 -17.41 0.23
CA GLN A 178 0.18 -18.27 1.39
C GLN A 178 1.02 -17.57 2.46
N SER A 179 2.01 -16.78 2.04
CA SER A 179 2.82 -15.98 2.97
C SER A 179 1.98 -14.90 3.66
N PHE A 180 1.06 -14.23 2.94
CA PHE A 180 0.16 -13.24 3.52
C PHE A 180 -0.84 -13.90 4.48
N TYR A 181 -1.41 -15.04 4.13
CA TYR A 181 -2.36 -15.75 4.97
C TYR A 181 -1.72 -16.21 6.28
N LYS A 182 -0.48 -16.68 6.22
CA LYS A 182 0.29 -17.01 7.43
C LYS A 182 0.52 -15.78 8.32
N LYS A 183 0.85 -14.62 7.75
CA LYS A 183 1.05 -13.37 8.52
C LYS A 183 -0.24 -12.84 9.12
N LEU A 184 -1.35 -12.97 8.40
CA LEU A 184 -2.68 -12.49 8.82
C LEU A 184 -3.46 -13.51 9.66
N GLU A 185 -2.94 -14.73 9.83
CA GLU A 185 -3.61 -15.89 10.46
C GLU A 185 -4.96 -16.24 9.81
N ILE A 186 -5.04 -16.13 8.48
CA ILE A 186 -6.24 -16.48 7.71
C ILE A 186 -6.23 -17.97 7.38
N ASN A 187 -7.24 -18.71 7.83
CA ASN A 187 -7.42 -20.14 7.56
C ASN A 187 -8.08 -20.43 6.21
N GLU A 188 -7.69 -19.72 5.16
CA GLU A 188 -8.20 -19.94 3.81
C GLU A 188 -7.18 -20.76 2.99
N LYS A 189 -7.67 -21.69 2.18
CA LYS A 189 -6.82 -22.49 1.29
C LYS A 189 -6.73 -21.80 -0.07
N VAL A 190 -5.52 -21.43 -0.47
CA VAL A 190 -5.24 -20.94 -1.83
C VAL A 190 -4.90 -22.13 -2.71
N SER A 191 -5.68 -22.34 -3.77
CA SER A 191 -5.46 -23.44 -4.69
C SER A 191 -4.71 -22.96 -5.94
N ILE A 192 -3.73 -23.74 -6.40
CA ILE A 192 -3.10 -23.51 -7.70
C ILE A 192 -4.08 -23.69 -8.87
N TYR A 193 -5.27 -24.25 -8.62
CA TYR A 193 -6.31 -24.43 -9.63
C TYR A 193 -7.26 -23.23 -9.74
N ASP A 194 -7.18 -22.27 -8.81
CA ASP A 194 -8.01 -21.06 -8.87
C ASP A 194 -7.73 -20.25 -10.14
N ARG A 195 -8.73 -19.52 -10.66
CA ARG A 195 -8.53 -18.70 -11.86
C ARG A 195 -7.51 -17.60 -11.58
N PHE A 196 -6.66 -17.30 -12.56
CA PHE A 196 -5.59 -16.30 -12.41
C PHE A 196 -6.14 -14.91 -11.97
N VAL A 197 -7.24 -14.47 -12.58
CA VAL A 197 -7.91 -13.20 -12.22
C VAL A 197 -8.32 -13.16 -10.74
N ILE A 198 -8.87 -14.26 -10.23
CA ILE A 198 -9.27 -14.39 -8.82
C ILE A 198 -8.04 -14.31 -7.90
N LEU A 199 -6.93 -14.95 -8.30
CA LEU A 199 -5.68 -14.91 -7.54
C LEU A 199 -5.09 -13.49 -7.51
N GLU A 200 -5.13 -12.75 -8.62
CA GLU A 200 -4.66 -11.36 -8.67
C GLU A 200 -5.50 -10.43 -7.79
N GLU A 201 -6.83 -10.57 -7.79
CA GLU A 201 -7.73 -9.79 -6.93
C GLU A 201 -7.49 -10.09 -5.45
N LYS A 202 -7.38 -11.37 -5.08
CA LYS A 202 -6.99 -11.77 -3.72
C LYS A 202 -5.63 -11.21 -3.34
N TYR A 203 -4.64 -11.31 -4.23
CA TYR A 203 -3.29 -10.80 -3.98
C TYR A 203 -3.31 -9.30 -3.70
N LYS A 204 -3.98 -8.50 -4.55
CA LYS A 204 -4.11 -7.05 -4.36
C LYS A 204 -4.77 -6.72 -3.02
N THR A 205 -5.87 -7.41 -2.69
CA THR A 205 -6.62 -7.20 -1.46
C THR A 205 -5.76 -7.50 -0.22
N HIS A 206 -5.17 -8.68 -0.14
CA HIS A 206 -4.40 -9.10 1.04
C HIS A 206 -3.04 -8.41 1.16
N LYS A 207 -2.42 -8.01 0.05
CA LYS A 207 -1.23 -7.15 0.06
C LYS A 207 -1.54 -5.79 0.70
N ASN A 208 -2.63 -5.15 0.30
CA ASN A 208 -3.05 -3.87 0.88
C ASN A 208 -3.39 -4.01 2.36
N MET A 209 -4.06 -5.10 2.77
CA MET A 209 -4.30 -5.39 4.18
C MET A 209 -3.00 -5.53 4.98
N CYS A 210 -2.03 -6.30 4.49
CA CYS A 210 -0.72 -6.44 5.12
C CYS A 210 -0.01 -5.08 5.28
N ILE A 211 -0.02 -4.25 4.23
CA ILE A 211 0.60 -2.91 4.26
C ILE A 211 -0.05 -2.02 5.33
N ASN A 212 -1.39 -1.99 5.38
CA ASN A 212 -2.11 -1.15 6.33
C ASN A 212 -1.91 -1.63 7.77
N ARG A 213 -2.00 -2.94 8.02
CA ARG A 213 -1.76 -3.52 9.34
C ARG A 213 -0.32 -3.34 9.80
N GLN A 214 0.65 -3.41 8.89
CA GLN A 214 2.05 -3.15 9.24
C GLN A 214 2.25 -1.70 9.69
N LYS A 215 1.61 -0.73 9.02
CA LYS A 215 1.65 0.68 9.44
C LYS A 215 1.05 0.87 10.83
N GLU A 216 -0.13 0.31 11.05
CA GLU A 216 -0.80 0.34 12.36
C GLU A 216 0.06 -0.29 13.45
N LEU A 217 0.61 -1.47 13.18
CA LEU A 217 1.51 -2.18 14.08
C LEU A 217 2.72 -1.32 14.44
N ASN A 218 3.35 -0.66 13.47
CA ASN A 218 4.52 0.19 13.74
C ASN A 218 4.19 1.37 14.65
N VAL A 219 3.01 1.99 14.50
CA VAL A 219 2.55 3.08 15.39
C VAL A 219 2.38 2.57 16.81
N ILE A 220 1.70 1.43 16.99
CA ILE A 220 1.48 0.82 18.31
C ILE A 220 2.82 0.41 18.95
N LYS A 221 3.74 -0.20 18.18
CA LYS A 221 5.08 -0.56 18.67
C LYS A 221 5.83 0.65 19.23
N GLN A 222 5.80 1.76 18.50
CA GLN A 222 6.45 2.99 18.93
C GLN A 222 5.82 3.53 20.22
N GLU A 223 4.49 3.59 20.29
CA GLU A 223 3.77 4.08 21.47
C GLU A 223 4.03 3.22 22.71
N ILE A 224 4.02 1.89 22.58
CA ILE A 224 4.39 0.96 23.67
C ILE A 224 5.82 1.24 24.11
N HIS A 225 6.76 1.34 23.17
CA HIS A 225 8.17 1.54 23.48
C HIS A 225 8.40 2.85 24.24
N ASP A 226 7.80 3.95 23.78
CA ASP A 226 7.91 5.26 24.42
C ASP A 226 7.36 5.23 25.86
N LYS A 227 6.20 4.59 26.07
CA LYS A 227 5.60 4.44 27.40
C LYS A 227 6.38 3.50 28.32
N GLU A 228 6.90 2.39 27.80
CA GLU A 228 7.72 1.46 28.59
C GLU A 228 9.01 2.11 29.06
N ASN A 229 9.65 2.92 28.20
CA ASN A 229 10.82 3.72 28.55
C ASN A 229 10.49 4.77 29.62
N LEU A 230 9.39 5.50 29.48
CA LEU A 230 8.96 6.50 30.48
C LEU A 230 8.64 5.88 31.84
N LEU A 231 8.05 4.69 31.85
CA LEU A 231 7.62 4.02 33.08
C LEU A 231 8.68 3.10 33.68
N ASN A 232 9.83 2.90 33.01
CA ASN A 232 10.85 1.89 33.31
C ASN A 232 10.28 0.46 33.37
N PHE A 233 9.39 0.11 32.44
CA PHE A 233 8.89 -1.25 32.28
C PHE A 233 9.84 -2.09 31.42
N PRO A 234 9.84 -3.43 31.56
CA PRO A 234 10.59 -4.30 30.67
C PRO A 234 10.07 -4.17 29.23
N LEU A 235 11.01 -4.07 28.28
CA LEU A 235 10.70 -3.90 26.87
C LEU A 235 9.95 -5.11 26.30
N THR A 236 8.77 -4.85 25.73
CA THR A 236 7.98 -5.87 25.05
C THR A 236 8.68 -6.35 23.79
N ARG A 237 8.81 -7.67 23.61
CA ARG A 237 9.31 -8.28 22.37
C ARG A 237 8.18 -8.37 21.37
N PHE A 238 8.35 -7.72 20.23
CA PHE A 238 7.35 -7.73 19.18
C PHE A 238 7.53 -8.91 18.21
N LEU A 239 6.42 -9.48 17.78
CA LEU A 239 6.35 -10.46 16.70
C LEU A 239 6.03 -9.74 15.38
N ASP A 240 6.39 -10.36 14.27
CA ASP A 240 6.04 -9.91 12.91
C ASP A 240 4.75 -10.57 12.42
N LEU A 241 3.76 -10.62 13.31
CA LEU A 241 2.40 -11.10 13.04
C LEU A 241 1.48 -9.91 12.77
N LEU A 242 0.55 -10.07 11.84
CA LEU A 242 -0.42 -9.04 11.42
C LEU A 242 -1.85 -9.53 11.64
N SER A 243 -2.07 -10.48 12.55
CA SER A 243 -3.41 -10.94 12.88
C SER A 243 -4.14 -9.92 13.75
N ASP A 244 -5.46 -9.88 13.63
CA ASP A 244 -6.29 -8.96 14.43
C ASP A 244 -6.18 -9.27 15.92
N ARG A 245 -6.01 -10.56 16.26
CA ARG A 245 -5.75 -11.00 17.62
C ARG A 245 -4.48 -10.36 18.18
N TYR A 246 -3.36 -10.46 17.46
CA TYR A 246 -2.09 -9.92 17.94
C TYR A 246 -2.10 -8.40 18.04
N ILE A 247 -2.68 -7.70 17.05
CA ILE A 247 -2.85 -6.25 17.12
C ILE A 247 -3.77 -5.86 18.29
N GLY A 248 -4.81 -6.64 18.56
CA GLY A 248 -5.68 -6.47 19.74
C GLY A 248 -4.92 -6.57 21.06
N GLU A 249 -4.11 -7.62 21.23
CA GLU A 249 -3.28 -7.81 22.43
C GLU A 249 -2.31 -6.63 22.65
N LEU A 250 -1.72 -6.08 21.57
CA LEU A 250 -0.86 -4.89 21.67
C LEU A 250 -1.65 -3.62 22.02
N LYS A 251 -2.87 -3.44 21.52
CA LYS A 251 -3.73 -2.31 21.90
C LYS A 251 -4.12 -2.36 23.36
N GLU A 252 -4.46 -3.56 23.87
CA GLU A 252 -4.73 -3.76 25.30
C GLU A 252 -3.51 -3.42 26.14
N ARG A 253 -2.31 -3.79 25.68
CA ARG A 253 -1.05 -3.41 26.32
C ARG A 253 -0.83 -1.89 26.32
N CYS A 254 -1.08 -1.20 25.20
CA CYS A 254 -1.04 0.27 25.12
C CYS A 254 -1.98 0.92 26.13
N TYR A 255 -3.21 0.42 26.23
CA TYR A 255 -4.22 0.91 27.17
C TYR A 255 -3.78 0.69 28.63
N TYR A 256 -3.26 -0.49 28.94
CA TYR A 256 -2.70 -0.77 30.26
C TYR A 256 -1.56 0.21 30.61
N LEU A 257 -0.60 0.41 29.71
CA LEU A 257 0.52 1.33 29.93
C LEU A 257 0.05 2.78 30.08
N GLN A 258 -0.99 3.19 29.35
CA GLN A 258 -1.59 4.52 29.51
C GLN A 258 -2.16 4.71 30.93
N ASN A 259 -2.90 3.73 31.43
CA ASN A 259 -3.48 3.79 32.78
C ASN A 259 -2.38 3.82 33.86
N GLU A 260 -1.32 3.03 33.69
CA GLU A 260 -0.18 3.05 34.62
C GLU A 260 0.57 4.39 34.59
N TYR A 261 0.67 5.02 33.41
CA TYR A 261 1.20 6.37 33.29
C TYR A 261 0.35 7.40 34.04
N GLU A 262 -0.96 7.39 33.83
CA GLU A 262 -1.89 8.30 34.51
C GLU A 262 -1.85 8.13 36.03
N LYS A 263 -1.78 6.89 36.53
CA LYS A 263 -1.59 6.61 37.97
C LYS A 263 -0.30 7.21 38.50
N LYS A 264 0.84 7.00 37.82
CA LYS A 264 2.11 7.58 38.27
C LYS A 264 2.08 9.11 38.26
N VAL A 265 1.44 9.72 37.26
CA VAL A 265 1.26 11.18 37.22
C VAL A 265 0.42 11.64 38.41
N GLU A 266 -0.67 10.94 38.74
CA GLU A 266 -1.51 11.27 39.89
C GLU A 266 -0.78 11.09 41.23
N GLU A 267 -0.01 10.02 41.39
CA GLU A 267 0.83 9.79 42.57
C GLU A 267 1.81 10.93 42.78
N ILE A 268 2.61 11.25 41.74
CA ILE A 268 3.61 12.33 41.80
C ILE A 268 2.92 13.69 42.04
N TYR A 269 1.80 13.94 41.37
CA TYR A 269 1.01 15.15 41.57
C TYR A 269 0.54 15.27 43.01
N SER A 270 -0.02 14.21 43.60
CA SER A 270 -0.54 14.22 44.97
C SER A 270 0.55 14.48 46.01
N GLU A 271 1.73 13.88 45.82
CA GLU A 271 2.90 14.08 46.67
C GLU A 271 3.38 15.54 46.60
N HIS A 272 3.61 16.05 45.39
CA HIS A 272 4.10 17.42 45.19
C HIS A 272 3.07 18.45 45.65
N PHE A 273 1.79 18.21 45.39
CA PHE A 273 0.72 19.10 45.84
C PHE A 273 0.63 19.15 47.37
N SER A 274 0.82 18.03 48.06
CA SER A 274 0.92 17.99 49.53
C SER A 274 2.10 18.82 50.05
N THR A 275 3.28 18.65 49.43
CA THR A 275 4.48 19.44 49.75
C THR A 275 4.24 20.94 49.54
N LEU A 276 3.65 21.33 48.40
CA LEU A 276 3.32 22.72 48.10
C LEU A 276 2.32 23.28 49.12
N LYS A 277 1.29 22.53 49.48
CA LYS A 277 0.29 22.95 50.49
C LYS A 277 0.94 23.23 51.84
N ASN A 278 1.86 22.36 52.28
CA ASN A 278 2.59 22.55 53.54
C ASN A 278 3.50 23.79 53.51
N LEU A 279 4.18 24.03 52.39
CA LEU A 279 4.99 25.24 52.21
C LEU A 279 4.11 26.49 52.21
N LEU A 280 3.04 26.52 51.42
CA LEU A 280 2.14 27.68 51.37
C LEU A 280 1.53 27.99 52.74
N PHE A 281 1.17 26.97 53.52
CA PHE A 281 0.70 27.15 54.91
C PHE A 281 1.77 27.81 55.80
N LEU A 282 3.03 27.38 55.69
CA LEU A 282 4.16 27.97 56.42
C LEU A 282 4.36 29.47 56.08
N PHE A 283 4.16 29.85 54.83
CA PHE A 283 4.25 31.24 54.37
C PHE A 283 2.94 32.05 54.53
N GLY A 284 1.83 31.43 55.00
CA GLY A 284 0.53 32.10 55.11
C GLY A 284 -0.10 32.47 53.76
N MET A 285 0.27 31.77 52.68
CA MET A 285 -0.22 32.02 51.32
C MET A 285 -1.47 31.18 50.99
N LYS A 286 -2.30 31.67 50.06
CA LYS A 286 -3.47 30.94 49.56
C LYS A 286 -3.07 29.85 48.56
N LEU A 287 -3.84 28.77 48.55
CA LEU A 287 -3.66 27.65 47.62
C LEU A 287 -4.32 27.96 46.27
N GLU A 288 -3.54 27.88 45.19
CA GLU A 288 -4.03 27.97 43.82
C GLU A 288 -4.47 26.60 43.30
N ILE A 289 -5.38 26.59 42.32
CA ILE A 289 -5.82 25.36 41.64
C ILE A 289 -4.85 25.11 40.48
N TYR A 290 -4.22 23.94 40.48
CA TYR A 290 -3.35 23.48 39.39
C TYR A 290 -4.05 22.35 38.62
N GLU A 291 -3.81 22.28 37.31
CA GLU A 291 -4.33 21.18 36.48
C GLU A 291 -3.56 19.87 36.75
N LYS A 292 -4.26 18.73 36.74
CA LYS A 292 -3.66 17.40 36.88
C LYS A 292 -3.07 16.91 35.54
N ASN A 293 -2.06 17.61 35.04
CA ASN A 293 -1.32 17.26 33.83
C ASN A 293 0.17 17.63 33.99
N ASP A 294 1.00 17.27 33.00
CA ASP A 294 2.45 17.52 33.05
C ASP A 294 2.79 19.01 33.22
N LYS A 295 1.97 19.89 32.62
CA LYS A 295 2.14 21.34 32.71
C LYS A 295 1.86 21.84 34.13
N GLY A 296 0.78 21.36 34.76
CA GLY A 296 0.46 21.68 36.15
C GLY A 296 1.49 21.12 37.13
N LEU A 297 2.00 19.91 36.90
CA LEU A 297 3.08 19.34 37.71
C LEU A 297 4.36 20.19 37.63
N LEU A 298 4.72 20.68 36.44
CA LEU A 298 5.87 21.56 36.26
C LEU A 298 5.70 22.88 37.02
N GLN A 299 4.49 23.47 36.99
CA GLN A 299 4.18 24.68 37.75
C GLN A 299 4.32 24.45 39.26
N ILE A 300 3.77 23.34 39.78
CA ILE A 300 3.91 22.96 41.19
C ILE A 300 5.39 22.78 41.55
N LYS A 301 6.18 22.06 40.75
CA LYS A 301 7.62 21.85 40.98
C LYS A 301 8.39 23.17 41.05
N ASN A 302 8.14 24.08 40.11
CA ASN A 302 8.78 25.39 40.11
C ASN A 302 8.38 26.22 41.33
N ARG A 303 7.11 26.14 41.75
CA ARG A 303 6.62 26.85 42.92
C ARG A 303 7.20 26.31 44.22
N ILE A 304 7.27 24.99 44.36
CA ILE A 304 7.95 24.31 45.48
C ILE A 304 9.40 24.78 45.54
N LYS A 305 10.13 24.72 44.42
CA LYS A 305 11.54 25.15 44.36
C LYS A 305 11.75 26.60 44.80
N ASP A 306 10.88 27.51 44.36
CA ASP A 306 10.92 28.92 44.77
C ASP A 306 10.68 29.08 46.29
N LEU A 307 9.66 28.43 46.84
CA LEU A 307 9.32 28.51 48.27
C LEU A 307 10.35 27.81 49.16
N GLU A 308 10.86 26.66 48.75
CA GLU A 308 11.92 25.94 49.46
C GLU A 308 13.18 26.78 49.57
N SER A 309 13.55 27.50 48.49
CA SER A 309 14.72 28.38 48.52
C SER A 309 14.62 29.52 49.55
N LYS A 310 13.40 29.90 49.93
CA LYS A 310 13.09 30.98 50.88
C LYS A 310 12.88 30.49 52.31
N LYS A 311 12.62 29.18 52.48
CA LYS A 311 12.07 28.58 53.69
C LYS A 311 12.93 28.82 54.93
N ASP A 312 14.23 28.56 54.84
CA ASP A 312 15.10 28.59 56.02
C ASP A 312 15.24 30.01 56.57
N LEU A 313 15.51 30.98 55.70
CA LEU A 313 15.62 32.39 56.09
C LEU A 313 14.27 32.95 56.57
N PHE A 314 13.16 32.52 55.97
CA PHE A 314 11.83 32.87 56.44
C PHE A 314 11.57 32.36 57.85
N LEU A 315 11.93 31.10 58.15
CA LEU A 315 11.79 30.50 59.47
C LEU A 315 12.69 31.19 60.51
N GLU A 316 13.93 31.52 60.15
CA GLU A 316 14.84 32.30 61.02
C GLU A 316 14.23 33.65 61.39
N ILE A 317 13.75 34.40 60.40
CA ILE A 317 13.10 35.69 60.62
C ILE A 317 11.86 35.52 61.50
N ASN A 318 11.00 34.53 61.20
CA ASN A 318 9.78 34.32 61.98
C ASN A 318 10.08 33.93 63.44
N ASN A 319 11.14 33.15 63.68
CA ASN A 319 11.63 32.83 65.02
C ASN A 319 12.12 34.08 65.76
N LEU A 320 12.90 34.94 65.11
CA LEU A 320 13.34 36.22 65.68
C LEU A 320 12.15 37.13 66.00
N ILE A 321 11.14 37.17 65.13
CA ILE A 321 9.91 37.91 65.36
C ILE A 321 9.17 37.36 66.60
N ASN A 322 9.00 36.05 66.71
CA ASN A 322 8.33 35.42 67.84
C ASN A 322 9.10 35.63 69.15
N ASN A 323 10.43 35.48 69.12
CA ASN A 323 11.30 35.74 70.27
C ASN A 323 11.20 37.20 70.73
N ARG A 324 11.16 38.13 69.77
CA ARG A 324 10.95 39.55 70.03
C ARG A 324 9.60 39.80 70.68
N TYR A 325 8.50 39.28 70.14
CA TYR A 325 7.16 39.41 70.74
C TYR A 325 7.13 38.86 72.17
N ALA A 326 7.67 37.66 72.39
CA ALA A 326 7.75 37.06 73.72
C ALA A 326 8.63 37.86 74.70
N LEU A 327 9.67 38.56 74.23
CA LEU A 327 10.45 39.47 75.07
C LEU A 327 9.66 40.74 75.39
N LEU A 328 8.97 41.32 74.42
CA LEU A 328 8.14 42.50 74.61
C LEU A 328 6.99 42.24 75.58
N GLU A 329 6.31 41.11 75.47
CA GLU A 329 5.27 40.70 76.42
C GLU A 329 5.84 40.60 77.84
N ARG A 330 6.98 39.92 78.02
CA ARG A 330 7.67 39.84 79.32
C ARG A 330 8.08 41.21 79.86
N MET A 331 8.52 42.12 78.99
CA MET A 331 8.86 43.50 79.38
C MET A 331 7.61 44.30 79.80
N ASN A 332 6.49 44.17 79.08
CA ASN A 332 5.23 44.82 79.46
C ASN A 332 4.68 44.27 80.78
N GLU A 333 4.71 42.95 80.97
CA GLU A 333 4.34 42.30 82.23
C GLU A 333 5.22 42.77 83.39
N PHE A 334 6.53 42.85 83.15
CA PHE A 334 7.47 43.39 84.11
C PHE A 334 7.12 44.83 84.52
N GLU A 335 6.83 45.73 83.57
CA GLU A 335 6.48 47.12 83.91
C GLU A 335 5.15 47.24 84.67
N LYS A 336 4.17 46.38 84.37
CA LYS A 336 2.92 46.29 85.15
C LYS A 336 3.19 45.90 86.61
N ILE A 337 4.05 44.90 86.82
CA ILE A 337 4.45 44.45 88.16
C ILE A 337 5.31 45.53 88.84
N ALA A 338 6.21 46.17 88.09
CA ALA A 338 7.14 47.17 88.58
C ALA A 338 6.44 48.45 89.05
N SER A 339 5.27 48.76 88.47
CA SER A 339 4.42 49.90 88.80
C SER A 339 3.57 49.69 90.06
N ASP A 340 3.49 48.48 90.62
CA ASP A 340 2.74 48.22 91.86
C ASP A 340 3.53 48.70 93.10
N PRO A 341 3.05 49.70 93.85
CA PRO A 341 3.75 50.21 95.04
C PRO A 341 3.91 49.16 96.15
N LYS A 342 3.08 48.11 96.19
CA LYS A 342 3.20 47.01 97.18
C LYS A 342 4.42 46.10 96.93
N ARG A 343 5.04 46.21 95.75
CA ARG A 343 6.25 45.46 95.36
C ARG A 343 7.45 45.70 96.27
N LEU A 344 7.59 46.90 96.81
CA LEU A 344 8.73 47.27 97.67
C LEU A 344 8.74 46.53 99.01
N PHE A 345 7.61 45.93 99.41
CA PHE A 345 7.47 45.14 100.63
C PHE A 345 7.71 43.63 100.41
N LYS A 346 8.08 43.21 99.20
CA LYS A 346 8.41 41.81 98.87
C LYS A 346 9.91 41.51 99.13
N SER A 347 10.27 40.22 99.07
CA SER A 347 11.63 39.72 99.32
C SER A 347 12.70 40.45 98.49
N SER A 348 13.83 40.81 99.12
CA SER A 348 14.98 41.49 98.48
C SER A 348 15.59 40.70 97.31
N PHE A 349 15.47 39.37 97.32
CA PHE A 349 15.87 38.52 96.20
C PHE A 349 15.05 38.78 94.94
N GLN A 350 13.76 39.13 95.09
CA GLN A 350 12.88 39.46 93.97
C GLN A 350 13.28 40.78 93.32
N LEU A 351 13.54 41.82 94.12
CA LEU A 351 13.98 43.14 93.63
C LEU A 351 15.31 43.05 92.86
N ASN A 352 16.25 42.23 93.33
CA ASN A 352 17.52 42.00 92.64
C ASN A 352 17.37 41.26 91.30
N ARG A 353 16.46 40.26 91.22
CA ARG A 353 16.15 39.56 89.96
C ARG A 353 15.48 40.50 88.96
N GLU A 354 14.58 41.34 89.44
CA GLU A 354 13.90 42.35 88.65
C GLU A 354 14.88 43.39 88.09
N GLU A 355 15.82 43.87 88.91
CA GLU A 355 16.86 44.81 88.46
C GLU A 355 17.82 44.16 87.44
N LYS A 356 18.16 42.89 87.64
CA LYS A 356 18.94 42.11 86.66
C LYS A 356 18.17 41.93 85.34
N PHE A 357 16.86 41.70 85.40
CA PHE A 357 16.01 41.65 84.21
C PHE A 357 15.96 43.00 83.51
N ARG A 358 15.72 44.10 84.22
CA ARG A 358 15.70 45.47 83.66
C ARG A 358 17.02 45.83 82.97
N LYS A 359 18.16 45.50 83.58
CA LYS A 359 19.50 45.73 83.00
C LYS A 359 19.75 44.92 81.71
N ASN A 360 19.14 43.74 81.57
CA ASN A 360 19.41 42.82 80.46
C ASN A 360 18.33 42.84 79.37
N ALA A 361 17.09 43.17 79.69
CA ALA A 361 15.94 43.06 78.79
C ALA A 361 16.06 44.04 77.62
N PHE A 362 16.40 45.30 77.89
CA PHE A 362 16.54 46.31 76.85
C PHE A 362 17.74 46.06 75.91
N PRO A 363 18.97 45.78 76.42
CA PRO A 363 20.06 45.37 75.54
C PRO A 363 19.77 44.11 74.73
N SER A 364 19.06 43.13 75.30
CA SER A 364 18.65 41.92 74.58
C SER A 364 17.63 42.23 73.48
N LEU A 365 16.70 43.14 73.72
CA LEU A 365 15.72 43.59 72.72
C LEU A 365 16.41 44.28 71.55
N LEU A 366 17.36 45.20 71.82
CA LEU A 366 18.13 45.86 70.76
C LEU A 366 18.95 44.85 69.93
N LYS A 367 19.56 43.85 70.57
CA LYS A 367 20.28 42.77 69.85
C LYS A 367 19.33 41.99 68.94
N LEU A 368 18.16 41.59 69.44
CA LEU A 368 17.16 40.89 68.63
C LEU A 368 16.65 41.76 67.48
N GLU A 369 16.43 43.06 67.70
CA GLU A 369 15.93 43.96 66.66
C GLU A 369 16.97 44.26 65.59
N THR A 370 18.24 44.43 65.97
CA THR A 370 19.34 44.59 65.01
C THR A 370 19.53 43.33 64.17
N GLU A 371 19.59 42.16 64.80
CA GLU A 371 19.67 40.87 64.12
C GLU A 371 18.48 40.65 63.18
N LEU A 372 17.26 40.99 63.63
CA LEU A 372 16.05 40.89 62.83
C LEU A 372 16.06 41.83 61.62
N ILE A 373 16.52 43.07 61.78
CA ILE A 373 16.66 44.03 60.66
C ILE A 373 17.69 43.51 59.64
N ASP A 374 18.83 42.99 60.10
CA ASP A 374 19.87 42.47 59.22
C ASP A 374 19.37 41.24 58.44
N LYS A 375 18.63 40.35 59.10
CA LYS A 375 17.99 39.20 58.44
C LYS A 375 16.89 39.60 57.47
N LEU A 376 16.09 40.62 57.80
CA LEU A 376 15.08 41.18 56.88
C LEU A 376 15.73 41.79 55.63
N LYS A 377 16.86 42.47 55.77
CA LYS A 377 17.65 42.98 54.64
C LYS A 377 18.20 41.85 53.79
N GLU A 378 18.81 40.84 54.42
CA GLU A 378 19.31 39.64 53.72
C GLU A 378 18.20 38.98 52.89
N TYR A 379 17.01 38.86 53.47
CA TYR A 379 15.85 38.31 52.77
C TYR A 379 15.40 39.20 51.62
N THR A 380 15.37 40.52 51.84
CA THR A 380 14.94 41.49 50.83
C THR A 380 15.86 41.54 49.62
N GLU A 381 17.17 41.46 49.85
CA GLU A 381 18.19 41.40 48.79
C GLU A 381 18.10 40.12 47.96
N LYS A 382 17.83 38.97 48.60
CA LYS A 382 17.77 37.68 47.92
C LYS A 382 16.43 37.38 47.25
N TYR A 383 15.33 37.76 47.90
CA TYR A 383 13.99 37.25 47.58
C TYR A 383 12.92 38.34 47.46
N GLY A 384 13.25 39.59 47.76
CA GLY A 384 12.31 40.71 47.78
C GLY A 384 11.61 40.88 49.13
N ILE A 385 10.61 41.76 49.17
CA ILE A 385 9.99 42.26 50.41
C ILE A 385 9.44 41.12 51.27
N PHE A 386 9.77 41.14 52.57
CA PHE A 386 9.22 40.21 53.56
C PHE A 386 7.82 40.67 54.02
N TYR A 387 6.81 39.85 53.76
CA TYR A 387 5.44 40.07 54.21
C TYR A 387 5.10 39.18 55.40
N LYS A 388 4.45 39.76 56.41
CA LYS A 388 3.82 39.03 57.51
C LYS A 388 2.38 39.50 57.63
N ASN A 389 1.42 38.57 57.53
CA ASN A 389 -0.02 38.88 57.52
C ASN A 389 -0.40 39.96 56.50
N GLU A 390 0.12 39.86 55.27
CA GLU A 390 -0.12 40.80 54.16
C GLU A 390 0.50 42.20 54.31
N GLU A 391 1.24 42.48 55.39
CA GLU A 391 1.94 43.75 55.61
C GLU A 391 3.46 43.63 55.45
N ASN A 392 4.11 44.69 54.95
CA ASN A 392 5.57 44.79 54.93
C ASN A 392 6.07 44.90 56.37
N TYR A 393 6.64 43.80 56.88
CA TYR A 393 7.00 43.70 58.29
C TYR A 393 8.15 44.63 58.66
N GLU A 394 9.08 44.94 57.75
CA GLU A 394 10.17 45.86 58.03
C GLU A 394 9.65 47.27 58.34
N ASN A 395 8.65 47.74 57.59
CA ASN A 395 8.00 49.02 57.84
C ASN A 395 7.23 49.03 59.16
N VAL A 396 6.50 47.95 59.44
CA VAL A 396 5.78 47.78 60.72
C VAL A 396 6.77 47.81 61.90
N LEU A 397 7.90 47.11 61.77
CA LEU A 397 8.96 47.05 62.78
C LEU A 397 9.57 48.43 63.04
N LYS A 398 9.93 49.18 61.99
CA LYS A 398 10.50 50.53 62.12
C LYS A 398 9.52 51.50 62.78
N ALA A 399 8.26 51.51 62.33
CA ALA A 399 7.22 52.36 62.91
C ALA A 399 6.93 52.02 64.38
N GLU A 400 7.03 50.74 64.77
CA GLU A 400 6.92 50.33 66.17
C GLU A 400 8.12 50.82 67.01
N ILE A 401 9.35 50.66 66.51
CA ILE A 401 10.58 51.09 67.19
C ILE A 401 10.60 52.61 67.38
N GLU A 402 10.31 53.39 66.34
CA GLU A 402 10.23 54.85 66.39
C GLU A 402 9.13 55.35 67.33
N GLY A 403 8.05 54.58 67.48
CA GLY A 403 6.92 54.91 68.34
C GLY A 403 7.14 54.63 69.84
N ARG A 404 8.28 54.05 70.25
CA ARG A 404 8.56 53.73 71.66
C ARG A 404 9.26 54.88 72.39
N ILE A 405 8.75 55.20 73.58
CA ILE A 405 9.44 56.12 74.50
C ILE A 405 10.33 55.28 75.40
N ILE A 406 11.64 55.31 75.13
CA ILE A 406 12.64 54.57 75.91
C ILE A 406 13.41 55.57 76.76
N ASN A 407 13.23 55.51 78.08
CA ASN A 407 14.13 56.15 79.03
C ASN A 407 14.89 55.06 79.79
N LYS A 408 16.14 55.31 80.23
CA LYS A 408 17.00 54.32 80.93
C LYS A 408 16.33 53.64 82.14
N MET A 409 15.22 54.19 82.64
CA MET A 409 14.46 53.68 83.79
C MET A 409 13.02 53.24 83.50
N VAL A 410 12.46 53.52 82.32
CA VAL A 410 11.04 53.24 82.02
C VAL A 410 10.87 52.82 80.57
N PHE A 411 10.28 51.65 80.35
CA PHE A 411 9.82 51.19 79.05
C PHE A 411 8.31 51.48 78.91
N ILE A 412 7.92 52.33 77.97
CA ILE A 412 6.50 52.59 77.67
C ILE A 412 6.24 52.21 76.22
N ASN A 413 5.50 51.13 76.02
CA ASN A 413 4.97 50.78 74.71
C ASN A 413 3.74 51.67 74.41
N LYS A 414 3.45 51.91 73.13
CA LYS A 414 2.46 52.90 72.64
C LYS A 414 1.04 52.76 73.25
N TYR A 415 0.72 51.59 73.81
CA TYR A 415 -0.55 51.29 74.47
C TYR A 415 -0.63 51.66 75.97
N ASP A 416 0.49 52.01 76.61
CA ASP A 416 0.56 52.43 78.03
C ASP A 416 1.02 53.88 78.21
N SER A 417 0.96 54.70 77.14
CA SER A 417 1.18 56.14 77.27
C SER A 417 0.05 56.78 78.11
N PRO A 418 0.37 57.50 79.20
CA PRO A 418 -0.64 58.22 79.98
C PRO A 418 -1.33 59.34 79.18
N TYR A 419 -0.88 59.64 77.95
CA TYR A 419 -1.40 60.71 77.11
C TYR A 419 -2.52 60.31 76.14
N LYS A 420 -2.98 59.05 76.11
CA LYS A 420 -4.11 58.63 75.24
C LYS A 420 -5.43 58.32 75.95
N LYS A 421 -5.63 58.76 77.21
CA LYS A 421 -6.98 58.91 77.79
C LYS A 421 -7.58 60.29 77.44
N LYS A 422 -7.74 60.58 76.15
CA LYS A 422 -8.66 61.63 75.68
C LYS A 422 -9.42 61.13 74.45
N LYS A 423 -10.64 60.67 74.73
CA LYS A 423 -11.84 60.54 73.87
C LYS A 423 -11.62 60.44 72.35
N MET A 424 -11.94 59.28 71.77
CA MET A 424 -13.20 59.05 71.02
C MET A 424 -13.42 57.57 70.82
#